data_AF-A0A3D9ASH7-F1
#
_entry.id   AF-A0A3D9ASH7-F1
#
_cell.length_a   1.000
_cell.length_b   1.000
_cell.length_c   1.000
_cell.angle_alpha   90.00
_cell.angle_beta   90.00
_cell.angle_gamma   90.00
#
_symmetry.space_group_name_H-M   'P 1'
#
loop_
_entity.id
_entity.type
_entity.pdbx_description
1 polymer ?
#
loop_
_entity_poly.entity_id
_entity_poly.type
_entity_poly.pdbx_seq_one_letter_code
_entity_poly.pdbx_strand_id
1 'polypeptide(L)'
;MKKPVSFNKAMIKKYEELISEVSKKYGKSTQRGDLKKLELINSDDGLERSDEWNVNNSLNINSDITLSEYYEKNGMVTTIPTHKIRLYVKNERKEDDGNALGKDKIDLYTIEFLKFLEKLKTSDFTGARDLLSEKIAGSTTDDMLKTLAENIHFDKQIDIFMTGFQLVNDGSQYLMVQFKYKEDVSPPKEMITVLFEDSGKIIGIKPMKRLE
;
A
#
# COMPACT_ATOMS: atom_id res chain seq x y z
N MET A 1 -18.76 22.70 21.89
CA MET A 1 -19.86 22.59 22.90
C MET A 1 -19.48 21.49 23.87
N LYS A 2 -19.58 21.75 25.18
CA LYS A 2 -19.17 20.81 26.22
C LYS A 2 -19.94 19.48 26.10
N LYS A 3 -19.25 18.35 26.11
CA LYS A 3 -19.87 17.01 26.05
C LYS A 3 -19.95 16.38 27.44
N PRO A 4 -20.94 15.49 27.67
CA PRO A 4 -21.03 14.79 28.94
C PRO A 4 -19.89 13.79 29.11
N VAL A 5 -19.57 13.44 30.37
CA VAL A 5 -18.54 12.43 30.69
C VAL A 5 -18.80 11.10 29.97
N SER A 6 -20.06 10.72 29.78
CA SER A 6 -20.44 9.51 29.03
C SER A 6 -19.98 9.53 27.58
N PHE A 7 -20.00 10.69 26.92
CA PHE A 7 -19.49 10.85 25.56
C PHE A 7 -17.98 10.64 25.50
N ASN A 8 -17.23 11.24 26.42
CA ASN A 8 -15.77 11.08 26.49
C ASN A 8 -15.38 9.62 26.79
N LYS A 9 -16.09 8.94 27.70
CA LYS A 9 -15.89 7.51 27.95
C LYS A 9 -16.18 6.65 26.71
N ALA A 10 -17.21 6.99 25.93
CA ALA A 10 -17.51 6.30 24.68
C ALA A 10 -16.40 6.50 23.62
N MET A 11 -15.83 7.69 23.54
CA MET A 11 -14.68 7.98 22.66
C MET A 11 -13.43 7.17 23.06
N ILE A 12 -13.11 7.13 24.36
CA ILE A 12 -12.01 6.31 24.89
C ILE A 12 -12.22 4.84 24.51
N LYS A 13 -13.42 4.30 24.76
CA LYS A 13 -13.75 2.93 24.39
C LYS A 13 -13.59 2.68 22.88
N LYS A 14 -14.08 3.60 22.04
CA LYS A 14 -13.95 3.48 20.58
C LYS A 14 -12.49 3.48 20.12
N TYR A 15 -11.65 4.29 20.75
CA TYR A 15 -10.22 4.29 20.49
C TYR A 15 -9.57 2.97 20.93
N GLU A 16 -9.86 2.47 22.12
CA GLU A 16 -9.34 1.17 22.59
C GLU A 16 -9.75 -0.01 21.70
N GLU A 17 -11.00 -0.01 21.20
CA GLU A 17 -11.48 -0.97 20.20
C GLU A 17 -10.64 -0.90 18.91
N LEU A 18 -10.39 0.32 18.41
CA LEU A 18 -9.54 0.55 17.24
C LEU A 18 -8.11 0.04 17.46
N ILE A 19 -7.49 0.36 18.61
CA ILE A 19 -6.14 -0.13 18.95
C ILE A 19 -6.12 -1.66 18.98
N SER A 20 -7.15 -2.28 19.55
CA SER A 20 -7.30 -3.74 19.61
C SER A 20 -7.39 -4.35 18.21
N GLU A 21 -8.20 -3.79 17.31
CA GLU A 21 -8.33 -4.26 15.93
C GLU A 21 -7.03 -4.18 15.14
N VAL A 22 -6.33 -3.03 15.20
CA VAL A 22 -5.04 -2.86 14.51
C VAL A 22 -3.99 -3.80 15.11
N SER A 23 -3.95 -3.93 16.44
CA SER A 23 -2.96 -4.76 17.13
C SER A 23 -3.15 -6.26 16.92
N LYS A 24 -4.39 -6.73 16.67
CA LYS A 24 -4.65 -8.12 16.25
C LYS A 24 -3.91 -8.48 14.96
N LYS A 25 -3.74 -7.51 14.05
CA LYS A 25 -3.12 -7.73 12.75
C LYS A 25 -1.62 -7.45 12.75
N TYR A 26 -1.17 -6.42 13.46
CA TYR A 26 0.20 -5.90 13.36
C TYR A 26 1.01 -5.95 14.65
N GLY A 27 0.49 -6.60 15.70
CA GLY A 27 1.16 -6.70 16.99
C GLY A 27 0.97 -5.44 17.85
N LYS A 28 1.70 -5.38 18.96
CA LYS A 28 1.52 -4.34 19.97
C LYS A 28 2.05 -2.99 19.48
N SER A 29 1.28 -1.91 19.70
CA SER A 29 1.71 -0.53 19.46
C SER A 29 2.78 -0.06 20.45
N THR A 30 3.52 0.97 20.03
CA THR A 30 4.25 1.86 20.94
C THR A 30 3.30 2.98 21.39
N GLN A 31 2.89 2.93 22.65
CA GLN A 31 1.97 3.90 23.24
C GLN A 31 2.73 5.11 23.82
N ARG A 32 2.17 6.31 23.63
CA ARG A 32 2.53 7.54 24.38
C ARG A 32 1.26 8.20 24.89
N GLY A 33 1.34 8.85 26.05
CA GLY A 33 0.17 9.43 26.72
C GLY A 33 -0.71 8.37 27.41
N ASP A 34 -1.77 8.84 28.06
CA ASP A 34 -2.69 8.02 28.86
C ASP A 34 -4.07 8.67 28.97
N LEU A 35 -5.12 7.85 29.09
CA LEU A 35 -6.52 8.28 29.11
C LEU A 35 -7.20 8.05 30.47
N LYS A 36 -6.44 7.64 31.50
CA LYS A 36 -7.00 7.25 32.81
C LYS A 36 -7.46 8.44 33.66
N LYS A 37 -6.82 9.60 33.53
CA LYS A 37 -7.05 10.78 34.37
C LYS A 37 -8.18 11.65 33.84
N LEU A 38 -9.41 11.14 33.89
CA LEU A 38 -10.61 11.82 33.34
C LEU A 38 -10.82 13.25 33.88
N GLU A 39 -10.26 13.58 35.05
CA GLU A 39 -10.25 14.93 35.60
C GLU A 39 -9.57 15.97 34.68
N LEU A 40 -8.55 15.57 33.91
CA LEU A 40 -7.82 16.45 32.99
C LEU A 40 -8.64 16.88 31.77
N ILE A 41 -9.77 16.22 31.50
CA ILE A 41 -10.65 16.59 30.39
C ILE A 41 -11.12 18.05 30.49
N ASN A 42 -11.25 18.59 31.70
CA ASN A 42 -11.69 19.97 31.91
C ASN A 42 -10.53 20.96 32.12
N SER A 43 -9.27 20.51 32.12
CA SER A 43 -8.09 21.39 32.18
C SER A 43 -7.59 21.74 30.78
N ASP A 44 -6.73 22.74 30.73
CA ASP A 44 -5.99 23.16 29.54
C ASP A 44 -5.17 22.01 28.93
N ASP A 45 -4.66 21.09 29.75
CA ASP A 45 -3.93 19.89 29.29
C ASP A 45 -4.79 18.90 28.50
N GLY A 46 -6.08 18.74 28.84
CA GLY A 46 -6.94 17.72 28.23
C GLY A 46 -6.44 16.27 28.46
N LEU A 47 -6.89 15.36 27.60
CA LEU A 47 -6.40 13.99 27.52
C LEU A 47 -5.89 13.68 26.12
N GLU A 48 -4.69 13.12 26.06
CA GLU A 48 -4.07 12.70 24.82
C GLU A 48 -3.43 11.32 24.94
N ARG A 49 -3.57 10.53 23.87
CA ARG A 49 -2.85 9.28 23.68
C ARG A 49 -2.56 9.07 22.21
N SER A 50 -1.40 8.52 21.92
CA SER A 50 -1.01 8.07 20.59
C SER A 50 -0.47 6.64 20.63
N ASP A 51 -0.77 5.87 19.59
CA ASP A 51 -0.33 4.50 19.40
C ASP A 51 0.27 4.35 18.01
N GLU A 52 1.52 3.89 17.95
CA GLU A 52 2.27 3.74 16.71
C GLU A 52 2.66 2.28 16.45
N TRP A 53 2.44 1.81 15.21
CA TRP A 53 2.90 0.50 14.73
C TRP A 53 3.88 0.71 13.59
N ASN A 54 5.14 0.34 13.85
CA ASN A 54 6.17 0.18 12.83
C ASN A 54 6.05 -1.23 12.26
N VAL A 55 5.14 -1.42 11.29
CA VAL A 55 4.83 -2.77 10.76
C VAL A 55 6.01 -3.32 9.98
N ASN A 56 6.63 -2.48 9.15
CA ASN A 56 7.88 -2.74 8.43
C ASN A 56 8.49 -1.41 7.95
N ASN A 57 9.60 -1.48 7.22
CA ASN A 57 10.35 -0.32 6.72
C ASN A 57 9.56 0.63 5.80
N SER A 58 8.37 0.23 5.33
CA SER A 58 7.52 1.01 4.44
C SER A 58 6.16 1.35 5.02
N LEU A 59 5.64 0.56 5.97
CA LEU A 59 4.29 0.70 6.49
C LEU A 59 4.32 1.13 7.96
N ASN A 60 3.89 2.37 8.19
CA ASN A 60 3.70 2.95 9.52
C ASN A 60 2.22 3.27 9.72
N ILE A 61 1.67 2.82 10.85
CA ILE A 61 0.32 3.15 11.28
C ILE A 61 0.42 3.98 12.54
N ASN A 62 -0.28 5.10 12.61
CA ASN A 62 -0.37 5.93 13.80
C ASN A 62 -1.84 6.23 14.10
N SER A 63 -2.23 6.11 15.36
CA SER A 63 -3.55 6.49 15.84
C SER A 63 -3.41 7.47 16.98
N ASP A 64 -4.10 8.61 16.95
CA ASP A 64 -4.13 9.57 18.06
C ASP A 64 -5.56 9.89 18.50
N ILE A 65 -5.72 10.15 19.80
CA ILE A 65 -6.94 10.66 20.40
C ILE A 65 -6.62 11.89 21.25
N THR A 66 -7.42 12.95 21.07
CA THR A 66 -7.40 14.16 21.89
C THR A 66 -8.82 14.43 22.39
N LEU A 67 -8.98 14.57 23.70
CA LEU A 67 -10.24 14.92 24.37
C LEU A 67 -10.03 16.12 25.31
N SER A 68 -10.76 17.20 25.07
CA SER A 68 -10.78 18.37 25.95
C SER A 68 -12.17 19.02 25.94
N GLU A 69 -12.66 19.35 27.13
CA GLU A 69 -13.85 20.16 27.39
C GLU A 69 -13.48 21.58 27.83
N TYR A 70 -12.19 21.89 27.87
CA TYR A 70 -11.70 23.20 28.25
C TYR A 70 -12.13 24.24 27.22
N TYR A 71 -12.63 25.36 27.74
CA TYR A 71 -13.01 26.51 26.95
C TYR A 71 -12.45 27.74 27.62
N GLU A 72 -11.69 28.53 26.87
CA GLU A 72 -11.11 29.77 27.34
C GLU A 72 -11.11 30.78 26.21
N LYS A 73 -11.44 32.03 26.53
CA LYS A 73 -11.37 33.14 25.59
C LYS A 73 -10.46 34.23 26.16
N ASN A 74 -9.27 34.34 25.59
CA ASN A 74 -8.25 35.32 25.97
C ASN A 74 -8.04 36.31 24.83
N GLY A 75 -8.72 37.44 24.89
CA GLY A 75 -8.66 38.49 23.86
C GLY A 75 -9.14 37.98 22.49
N MET A 76 -8.23 37.92 21.52
CA MET A 76 -8.49 37.42 20.16
C MET A 76 -8.36 35.89 20.03
N VAL A 77 -7.84 35.20 21.05
CA VAL A 77 -7.64 33.74 21.04
C VAL A 77 -8.81 33.06 21.75
N THR A 78 -9.34 31.99 21.15
CA THR A 78 -10.37 31.15 21.77
C THR A 78 -9.92 29.69 21.72
N THR A 79 -9.72 29.10 22.89
CA THR A 79 -9.55 27.65 23.06
C THR A 79 -10.94 27.03 23.16
N ILE A 80 -11.20 26.03 22.31
CA ILE A 80 -12.50 25.36 22.24
C ILE A 80 -12.38 23.87 22.58
N PRO A 81 -13.46 23.26 23.11
CA PRO A 81 -13.52 21.82 23.31
C PRO A 81 -13.17 21.04 22.04
N THR A 82 -12.37 19.99 22.20
CA THR A 82 -11.85 19.16 21.11
C THR A 82 -12.13 17.68 21.41
N HIS A 83 -12.70 16.98 20.43
CA HIS A 83 -12.98 15.55 20.51
C HIS A 83 -12.56 14.91 19.21
N LYS A 84 -11.42 14.22 19.21
CA LYS A 84 -10.84 13.72 17.98
C LYS A 84 -10.22 12.35 18.16
N ILE A 85 -10.50 11.47 17.22
CA ILE A 85 -9.70 10.27 16.95
C ILE A 85 -9.22 10.38 15.51
N ARG A 86 -7.93 10.13 15.28
CA ARG A 86 -7.32 10.05 13.95
C ARG A 86 -6.63 8.72 13.81
N LEU A 87 -6.75 8.14 12.63
CA LEU A 87 -5.94 7.01 12.19
C LEU A 87 -5.24 7.41 10.89
N TYR A 88 -3.93 7.31 10.89
CA TYR A 88 -3.07 7.54 9.74
C TYR A 88 -2.42 6.22 9.35
N VAL A 89 -2.54 5.88 8.07
CA VAL A 89 -1.76 4.80 7.46
C VAL A 89 -0.80 5.46 6.49
N LYS A 90 0.49 5.37 6.79
CA LYS A 90 1.54 5.91 5.95
C LYS A 90 2.30 4.79 5.30
N ASN A 91 2.43 4.90 3.99
CA ASN A 91 3.32 4.07 3.20
C ASN A 91 4.54 4.92 2.82
N GLU A 92 5.53 4.99 3.71
CA GLU A 92 6.76 5.77 3.54
C GLU A 92 7.83 4.92 2.85
N ARG A 93 7.50 4.33 1.69
CA ARG A 93 8.54 3.78 0.81
C ARG A 93 9.46 4.94 0.43
N LYS A 94 10.69 4.91 0.95
CA LYS A 94 11.75 5.78 0.43
C LYS A 94 11.88 5.45 -1.05
N GLU A 95 11.79 6.47 -1.90
CA GLU A 95 11.97 6.35 -3.36
C GLU A 95 13.38 5.88 -3.78
N ASP A 96 14.22 5.46 -2.82
CA ASP A 96 15.61 5.02 -3.01
C ASP A 96 15.82 3.51 -2.76
N ASP A 97 14.76 2.74 -2.53
CA ASP A 97 14.86 1.27 -2.48
C ASP A 97 14.79 0.68 -3.91
N GLY A 98 15.77 1.01 -4.75
CA GLY A 98 16.15 0.17 -5.89
C GLY A 98 16.63 -1.24 -5.51
N ASN A 99 16.46 -1.64 -4.24
CA ASN A 99 17.00 -2.84 -3.59
C ASN A 99 16.05 -3.45 -2.53
N ALA A 100 14.76 -3.10 -2.46
CA ALA A 100 13.81 -3.79 -1.55
C ALA A 100 13.66 -5.30 -1.87
N LEU A 101 14.09 -5.69 -3.08
CA LEU A 101 14.10 -7.05 -3.58
C LEU A 101 15.56 -7.35 -3.93
N GLY A 102 16.16 -8.35 -3.28
CA GLY A 102 17.52 -8.77 -3.62
C GLY A 102 17.63 -9.00 -5.13
N LYS A 103 18.73 -8.56 -5.73
CA LYS A 103 18.99 -8.60 -7.18
C LYS A 103 18.59 -9.94 -7.81
N ASP A 104 18.89 -11.04 -7.13
CA ASP A 104 18.56 -12.41 -7.56
C ASP A 104 17.05 -12.63 -7.80
N LYS A 105 16.18 -12.03 -6.98
CA LYS A 105 14.72 -12.11 -7.18
C LYS A 105 14.28 -11.29 -8.39
N ILE A 106 14.82 -10.09 -8.56
CA ILE A 106 14.51 -9.23 -9.72
C ILE A 106 14.93 -9.93 -11.02
N ASP A 107 16.11 -10.55 -11.02
CA ASP A 107 16.63 -11.31 -12.15
C ASP A 107 15.73 -12.51 -12.45
N LEU A 108 15.31 -13.28 -11.43
CA LEU A 108 14.35 -14.37 -11.58
C LEU A 108 13.04 -13.90 -12.25
N TYR A 109 12.41 -12.84 -11.73
CA TYR A 109 11.14 -12.35 -12.27
C TYR A 109 11.28 -11.82 -13.69
N THR A 110 12.39 -11.15 -13.97
CA THR A 110 12.71 -10.67 -15.32
C THR A 110 12.86 -11.84 -16.28
N ILE A 111 13.57 -12.91 -15.88
CA ILE A 111 13.71 -14.13 -16.68
C ILE A 111 12.36 -14.80 -16.93
N GLU A 112 11.52 -14.96 -15.90
CA GLU A 112 10.19 -15.57 -16.05
C GLU A 112 9.27 -14.76 -16.97
N PHE A 113 9.34 -13.42 -16.88
CA PHE A 113 8.58 -12.56 -17.78
C PHE A 113 9.10 -12.62 -19.23
N LEU A 114 10.42 -12.65 -19.44
CA LEU A 114 10.98 -12.83 -20.78
C LEU A 114 10.57 -14.18 -21.40
N LYS A 115 10.55 -15.27 -20.61
CA LYS A 115 10.00 -16.56 -21.07
C LYS A 115 8.54 -16.41 -21.48
N PHE A 116 7.74 -15.70 -20.69
CA PHE A 116 6.33 -15.46 -21.01
C PHE A 116 6.17 -14.68 -22.33
N LEU A 117 6.98 -13.64 -22.55
CA LEU A 117 6.98 -12.88 -23.80
C LEU A 117 7.34 -13.75 -25.01
N GLU A 118 8.33 -14.64 -24.89
CA GLU A 118 8.70 -15.56 -25.97
C GLU A 118 7.53 -16.51 -26.32
N LYS A 119 6.85 -17.06 -25.31
CA LYS A 119 5.65 -17.88 -25.52
C LYS A 119 4.54 -17.11 -26.21
N LEU A 120 4.30 -15.87 -25.78
CA LEU A 120 3.29 -14.99 -26.34
C LEU A 120 3.59 -14.63 -27.80
N LYS A 121 4.86 -14.33 -28.11
CA LYS A 121 5.37 -14.02 -29.45
C LYS A 121 5.18 -15.17 -30.44
N THR A 122 5.35 -16.41 -29.99
CA THR A 122 5.14 -17.61 -30.81
C THR A 122 3.70 -18.14 -30.75
N SER A 123 2.77 -17.41 -30.12
CA SER A 123 1.38 -17.85 -29.88
C SER A 123 1.26 -19.21 -29.16
N ASP A 124 2.25 -19.58 -28.34
CA ASP A 124 2.18 -20.76 -27.47
C ASP A 124 1.39 -20.40 -26.20
N PHE A 125 0.07 -20.31 -26.33
CA PHE A 125 -0.81 -19.89 -25.24
C PHE A 125 -0.91 -20.92 -24.11
N THR A 126 -0.68 -22.20 -24.38
CA THR A 126 -0.55 -23.21 -23.34
C THR A 126 0.70 -22.95 -22.50
N GLY A 127 1.86 -22.82 -23.15
CA GLY A 127 3.11 -22.52 -22.45
C GLY A 127 3.10 -21.14 -21.77
N ALA A 128 2.38 -20.17 -22.29
CA ALA A 128 2.19 -18.88 -21.64
C ALA A 128 1.38 -19.01 -20.33
N ARG A 129 0.29 -19.79 -20.32
CA ARG A 129 -0.50 -20.06 -19.11
C ARG A 129 0.28 -20.81 -18.04
N ASP A 130 1.18 -21.70 -18.44
CA ASP A 130 2.02 -22.44 -17.50
C ASP A 130 2.93 -21.50 -16.68
N LEU A 131 3.20 -20.29 -17.15
CA LEU A 131 3.99 -19.27 -16.43
C LEU A 131 3.15 -18.35 -15.54
N LEU A 132 1.82 -18.41 -15.68
CA LEU A 132 0.89 -17.68 -14.83
C LEU A 132 0.67 -18.39 -13.49
N SER A 133 0.27 -17.62 -12.48
CA SER A 133 -0.19 -18.17 -11.20
C SER A 133 -1.45 -19.00 -11.42
N GLU A 134 -1.57 -20.09 -10.67
CA GLU A 134 -2.75 -20.96 -10.66
C GLU A 134 -4.06 -20.18 -10.41
N LYS A 135 -3.97 -19.07 -9.67
CA LYS A 135 -5.12 -18.18 -9.38
C LYS A 135 -5.74 -17.56 -10.64
N ILE A 136 -4.96 -17.37 -11.71
CA ILE A 136 -5.42 -16.70 -12.94
C ILE A 136 -5.26 -17.58 -14.20
N ALA A 137 -4.43 -18.62 -14.16
CA ALA A 137 -4.13 -19.45 -15.31
C ALA A 137 -5.41 -20.10 -15.90
N GLY A 138 -6.30 -20.60 -15.03
CA GLY A 138 -7.54 -21.26 -15.44
C GLY A 138 -8.61 -20.32 -16.02
N SER A 139 -8.57 -19.03 -15.70
CA SER A 139 -9.51 -18.02 -16.21
C SER A 139 -8.98 -17.21 -17.39
N THR A 140 -7.69 -17.38 -17.73
CA THR A 140 -7.06 -16.67 -18.85
C THR A 140 -7.36 -17.36 -20.18
N THR A 141 -8.09 -16.69 -21.08
CA THR A 141 -8.44 -17.24 -22.40
C THR A 141 -7.39 -16.92 -23.48
N ASP A 142 -7.45 -17.63 -24.61
CA ASP A 142 -6.55 -17.37 -25.75
C ASP A 142 -6.77 -15.95 -26.29
N ASP A 143 -8.02 -15.49 -26.33
CA ASP A 143 -8.36 -14.13 -26.77
C ASP A 143 -7.76 -13.05 -25.86
N MET A 144 -7.70 -13.29 -24.54
CA MET A 144 -7.03 -12.39 -23.60
C MET A 144 -5.53 -12.31 -23.87
N LEU A 145 -4.88 -13.46 -24.11
CA LEU A 145 -3.45 -13.51 -24.44
C LEU A 145 -3.16 -12.87 -25.79
N LYS A 146 -4.02 -13.10 -26.79
CA LYS A 146 -3.92 -12.44 -28.10
C LYS A 146 -4.04 -10.92 -27.98
N THR A 147 -5.03 -10.45 -27.24
CA THR A 147 -5.22 -9.00 -26.96
C THR A 147 -4.00 -8.43 -26.24
N LEU A 148 -3.43 -9.18 -25.29
CA LEU A 148 -2.20 -8.77 -24.60
C LEU A 148 -1.02 -8.67 -25.58
N ALA A 149 -0.87 -9.64 -26.48
CA ALA A 149 0.19 -9.67 -27.48
C ALA A 149 0.12 -8.47 -28.44
N GLU A 150 -1.08 -8.07 -28.85
CA GLU A 150 -1.31 -6.90 -29.70
C GLU A 150 -0.88 -5.57 -29.05
N ASN A 151 -0.75 -5.55 -27.72
CA ASN A 151 -0.35 -4.38 -26.94
C ASN A 151 1.12 -4.41 -26.48
N ILE A 152 1.94 -5.32 -27.00
CA ILE A 152 3.36 -5.47 -26.66
C ILE A 152 4.22 -5.41 -27.91
N HIS A 153 5.31 -4.63 -27.86
CA HIS A 153 6.29 -4.51 -28.94
C HIS A 153 7.41 -5.54 -28.77
N PHE A 154 7.24 -6.74 -29.35
CA PHE A 154 8.20 -7.86 -29.26
C PHE A 154 9.52 -7.64 -30.01
N ASP A 155 9.58 -6.64 -30.87
CA ASP A 155 10.75 -6.20 -31.62
C ASP A 155 11.63 -5.22 -30.83
N LYS A 156 11.08 -4.62 -29.77
CA LYS A 156 11.78 -3.65 -28.92
C LYS A 156 12.38 -4.33 -27.69
N GLN A 157 13.59 -3.91 -27.33
CA GLN A 157 14.19 -4.32 -26.06
C GLN A 157 13.52 -3.60 -24.90
N ILE A 158 13.36 -4.31 -23.79
CA ILE A 158 12.85 -3.77 -22.54
C ILE A 158 13.96 -3.62 -21.49
N ASP A 159 13.84 -2.62 -20.64
CA ASP A 159 14.64 -2.42 -19.42
C ASP A 159 13.72 -2.25 -18.22
N ILE A 160 14.22 -2.61 -17.04
CA ILE A 160 13.53 -2.33 -15.78
C ILE A 160 13.48 -0.82 -15.58
N PHE A 161 12.27 -0.29 -15.43
CA PHE A 161 12.03 1.11 -15.10
C PHE A 161 11.90 1.31 -13.59
N MET A 162 11.09 0.47 -12.94
CA MET A 162 10.83 0.56 -11.50
C MET A 162 10.46 -0.80 -10.92
N THR A 163 10.86 -1.05 -9.68
CA THR A 163 10.42 -2.21 -8.90
C THR A 163 9.67 -1.74 -7.65
N GLY A 164 8.79 -2.58 -7.12
CA GLY A 164 8.13 -2.29 -5.85
C GLY A 164 7.08 -3.34 -5.53
N PHE A 165 6.02 -2.91 -4.85
CA PHE A 165 4.89 -3.78 -4.56
C PHE A 165 3.58 -3.06 -4.90
N GLN A 166 2.61 -3.81 -5.43
CA GLN A 166 1.29 -3.31 -5.72
C GLN A 166 0.25 -3.99 -4.83
N LEU A 167 -0.54 -3.17 -4.13
CA LEU A 167 -1.74 -3.63 -3.44
C LEU A 167 -2.86 -3.81 -4.48
N VAL A 168 -3.49 -4.96 -4.47
CA VAL A 168 -4.66 -5.25 -5.33
C VAL A 168 -5.94 -5.27 -4.50
N ASN A 169 -7.09 -5.30 -5.17
CA ASN A 169 -8.41 -5.02 -4.55
C ASN A 169 -8.81 -5.98 -3.43
N ASP A 170 -8.29 -7.21 -3.43
CA ASP A 170 -8.51 -8.21 -2.37
C ASP A 170 -7.67 -7.94 -1.10
N GLY A 171 -6.87 -6.86 -1.10
CA GLY A 171 -5.96 -6.52 -0.01
C GLY A 171 -4.63 -7.28 -0.05
N SER A 172 -4.43 -8.17 -1.02
CA SER A 172 -3.16 -8.84 -1.25
C SER A 172 -2.13 -7.86 -1.81
N GLN A 173 -0.88 -8.04 -1.42
CA GLN A 173 0.26 -7.26 -1.94
C GLN A 173 1.15 -8.17 -2.76
N TYR A 174 1.36 -7.83 -4.03
CA TYR A 174 2.23 -8.56 -4.93
C TYR A 174 3.44 -7.74 -5.30
N LEU A 175 4.51 -8.43 -5.65
CA LEU A 175 5.71 -7.81 -6.16
C LEU A 175 5.45 -7.26 -7.55
N MET A 176 5.94 -6.05 -7.82
CA MET A 176 5.74 -5.34 -9.07
C MET A 176 7.08 -5.06 -9.74
N VAL A 177 7.21 -5.42 -11.02
CA VAL A 177 8.28 -4.95 -11.89
C VAL A 177 7.63 -4.20 -13.05
N GLN A 178 8.06 -2.95 -13.26
CA GLN A 178 7.67 -2.14 -14.40
C GLN A 178 8.82 -2.11 -15.40
N PHE A 179 8.49 -2.46 -16.64
CA PHE A 179 9.41 -2.43 -17.77
C PHE A 179 9.09 -1.24 -18.67
N LYS A 180 10.12 -0.62 -19.21
CA LYS A 180 10.03 0.36 -20.31
C LYS A 180 10.73 -0.18 -21.54
N TYR A 181 10.42 0.35 -22.71
CA TYR A 181 11.24 0.10 -23.90
C TYR A 181 12.55 0.90 -23.82
N LYS A 182 13.68 0.31 -24.23
CA LYS A 182 15.01 0.95 -24.12
C LYS A 182 15.12 2.29 -24.82
N GLU A 183 14.39 2.45 -25.92
CA GLU A 183 14.41 3.64 -26.77
C GLU A 183 13.59 4.80 -26.19
N ASP A 184 12.75 4.55 -25.18
CA ASP A 184 11.90 5.57 -24.58
C ASP A 184 12.72 6.49 -23.66
N VAL A 185 12.55 7.81 -23.88
CA VAL A 185 13.05 8.85 -22.98
C VAL A 185 12.31 8.82 -21.65
N SER A 186 12.98 9.22 -20.56
CA SER A 186 12.33 9.32 -19.24
C SER A 186 11.58 10.65 -19.14
N PRO A 187 10.30 10.67 -18.72
CA PRO A 187 9.49 9.51 -18.34
C PRO A 187 8.96 8.72 -19.56
N PRO A 188 8.93 7.37 -19.50
CA PRO A 188 8.54 6.54 -20.64
C PRO A 188 7.07 6.77 -21.04
N LYS A 189 6.80 6.71 -22.35
CA LYS A 189 5.44 6.86 -22.88
C LYS A 189 4.66 5.56 -22.74
N GLU A 190 5.34 4.45 -22.92
CA GLU A 190 4.76 3.12 -22.79
C GLU A 190 5.52 2.30 -21.75
N MET A 191 4.76 1.56 -20.93
CA MET A 191 5.32 0.69 -19.90
C MET A 191 4.52 -0.60 -19.79
N ILE A 192 5.15 -1.64 -19.28
CA ILE A 192 4.49 -2.89 -18.94
C ILE A 192 4.69 -3.14 -17.44
N THR A 193 3.61 -3.12 -16.68
CA THR A 193 3.62 -3.51 -15.27
C THR A 193 3.33 -4.99 -15.16
N VAL A 194 4.18 -5.72 -14.45
CA VAL A 194 4.02 -7.15 -14.19
C VAL A 194 4.01 -7.39 -12.69
N LEU A 195 3.05 -8.19 -12.23
CA LEU A 195 2.92 -8.61 -10.84
C LEU A 195 3.33 -10.06 -10.69
N PHE A 196 4.08 -10.35 -9.63
CA PHE A 196 4.61 -11.69 -9.35
C PHE A 196 4.21 -12.18 -7.96
N GLU A 197 4.00 -13.49 -7.87
CA GLU A 197 4.05 -14.22 -6.60
C GLU A 197 5.52 -14.51 -6.23
N ASP A 198 5.78 -14.83 -4.96
CA ASP A 198 7.14 -15.15 -4.49
C ASP A 198 7.78 -16.35 -5.20
N SER A 199 6.97 -17.21 -5.82
CA SER A 199 7.41 -18.35 -6.64
C SER A 199 7.97 -17.95 -8.00
N GLY A 200 7.78 -16.70 -8.43
CA GLY A 200 8.08 -16.22 -9.78
C GLY A 200 6.93 -16.36 -10.78
N LYS A 201 5.81 -16.96 -10.39
CA LYS A 201 4.60 -17.01 -11.23
C LYS A 201 3.99 -15.62 -11.41
N ILE A 202 3.51 -15.34 -12.61
CA ILE A 202 2.90 -14.06 -12.96
C ILE A 202 1.43 -14.05 -12.51
N ILE A 203 1.04 -13.05 -11.72
CA ILE A 203 -0.33 -12.87 -11.23
C ILE A 203 -1.04 -11.67 -11.87
N GLY A 204 -0.33 -10.89 -12.69
CA GLY A 204 -0.95 -9.81 -13.46
C GLY A 204 0.02 -9.19 -14.45
N ILE A 205 -0.51 -8.77 -15.61
CA ILE A 205 0.24 -8.05 -16.64
C ILE A 205 -0.63 -6.88 -17.10
N LYS A 206 -0.05 -5.69 -17.15
CA LYS A 206 -0.75 -4.47 -17.56
C LYS A 206 0.16 -3.61 -18.43
N PRO A 207 0.03 -3.70 -19.77
CA PRO A 207 0.54 -2.67 -20.66
C PRO A 207 -0.17 -1.35 -20.38
N MET A 208 0.58 -0.25 -20.38
CA MET A 208 0.08 1.09 -20.13
C MET A 208 0.69 2.05 -21.13
N LYS A 209 -0.16 2.91 -21.70
CA LYS A 209 0.25 4.08 -22.47
C LYS A 209 -0.11 5.32 -21.68
N ARG A 210 0.86 6.21 -21.50
CA ARG A 210 0.61 7.50 -20.87
C ARG A 210 -0.24 8.34 -21.82
N LEU A 211 -1.37 8.82 -21.32
CA LEU A 211 -2.19 9.78 -22.06
C LEU A 211 -1.42 11.11 -22.13
N GLU A 212 -1.26 11.64 -23.35
CA GLU A 212 -0.73 12.99 -23.61
C GLU A 212 -1.78 14.07 -23.30
#